data_AF-A0A1M5KHZ6-F1
#
_entry.id   AF-A0A1M5KHZ6-F1
#
_cell.length_a   1.000
_cell.length_b   1.000
_cell.length_c   1.000
_cell.angle_alpha   90.00
_cell.angle_beta   90.00
_cell.angle_gamma   90.00
#
_symmetry.space_group_name_H-M   'P 1'
#
loop_
_entity.id
_entity.type
_entity.pdbx_description
1 polymer ?
#
loop_
_entity_poly.entity_id
_entity_poly.type
_entity_poly.pdbx_seq_one_letter_code
_entity_poly.pdbx_strand_id
1 'polypeptide(L)'
;MGWLIIYHGVHVSINGYVYSACTALLELENPQIEIARLPYPLFQPEEVWELKGEVNNVCCPTGTVVFDDVLYVYYGAADERIGCASMSLSQLLKELMHNKK
;
A
#
# COMPACT_ATOMS: atom_id res chain seq x y z
N MET A 1 0.60 11.81 -16.21
CA MET A 1 -0.25 10.96 -15.34
C MET A 1 0.05 9.51 -15.67
N GLY A 2 -0.22 8.56 -14.78
CA GLY A 2 0.23 7.17 -14.91
C GLY A 2 -0.68 6.19 -14.16
N TRP A 3 -0.35 4.90 -14.18
CA TRP A 3 -1.05 3.87 -13.41
C TRP A 3 -0.54 3.84 -11.97
N LEU A 4 -1.39 4.17 -11.01
CA LEU A 4 -1.09 3.99 -9.59
C LEU A 4 -1.32 2.53 -9.22
N ILE A 5 -0.27 1.84 -8.77
CA ILE A 5 -0.37 0.46 -8.28
C ILE A 5 -0.23 0.46 -6.75
N ILE A 6 -1.17 -0.21 -6.07
CA ILE A 6 -1.06 -0.60 -4.67
C ILE A 6 -0.76 -2.09 -4.63
N TYR A 7 0.32 -2.49 -3.96
CA TYR A 7 0.79 -3.88 -3.91
C TYR A 7 1.28 -4.22 -2.50
N HIS A 8 1.48 -5.49 -2.18
CA HIS A 8 2.10 -5.85 -0.89
C HIS A 8 3.61 -6.01 -1.03
N GLY A 9 4.36 -5.51 -0.05
CA GLY A 9 5.76 -5.85 0.20
C GLY A 9 5.88 -6.76 1.41
N VAL A 10 6.86 -7.67 1.40
CA VAL A 10 7.15 -8.56 2.52
C VAL A 10 8.56 -8.31 3.01
N HIS A 11 8.72 -8.07 4.31
CA HIS A 11 10.02 -8.03 4.95
C HIS A 11 10.12 -9.13 6.02
N VAL A 12 11.32 -9.71 6.16
CA VAL A 12 11.60 -10.74 7.16
C VAL A 12 12.17 -10.07 8.41
N SER A 13 11.45 -10.16 9.51
CA SER A 13 11.90 -9.70 10.82
C SER A 13 12.32 -10.88 11.71
N ILE A 14 12.90 -10.59 12.88
CA ILE A 14 13.17 -11.60 13.91
C ILE A 14 11.88 -12.30 14.40
N ASN A 15 10.73 -11.67 14.23
CA ASN A 15 9.42 -12.15 14.68
C ASN A 15 8.58 -12.76 13.54
N GLY A 16 9.20 -13.01 12.38
CA GLY A 16 8.55 -13.57 11.20
C GLY A 16 8.35 -12.56 10.07
N TYR A 17 7.52 -12.95 9.09
CA TYR A 17 7.17 -12.11 7.96
C TYR A 17 6.28 -10.95 8.38
N VAL A 18 6.49 -9.79 7.78
CA VAL A 18 5.62 -8.62 7.93
C VAL A 18 5.20 -8.19 6.53
N TYR A 19 3.89 -8.18 6.31
CA TYR A 19 3.28 -7.79 5.05
C TYR A 19 2.78 -6.36 5.18
N SER A 20 3.23 -5.50 4.28
CA SER A 20 2.89 -4.07 4.26
C SER A 20 2.32 -3.68 2.91
N ALA A 21 1.41 -2.71 2.87
CA ALA A 21 0.97 -2.11 1.63
C ALA A 21 2.03 -1.14 1.12
N CYS A 22 2.35 -1.22 -0.16
CA CYS A 22 3.32 -0.40 -0.87
C CYS A 22 2.68 0.20 -2.12
N THR A 23 3.33 1.20 -2.71
CA THR A 23 2.82 1.82 -3.94
C THR A 23 3.92 2.31 -4.87
N ALA A 24 3.59 2.26 -6.16
CA ALA A 24 4.41 2.78 -7.24
C ALA A 24 3.51 3.46 -8.29
N LEU A 25 4.13 4.26 -9.14
CA LEU A 25 3.50 4.85 -10.31
C LEU A 25 4.17 4.28 -11.56
N LEU A 26 3.36 3.77 -12.48
CA LEU A 26 3.78 3.22 -13.76
C LEU A 26 3.38 4.19 -14.89
N GLU A 27 4.12 4.16 -15.99
CA GLU A 27 3.83 5.00 -17.15
C GLU A 27 2.50 4.59 -17.83
N LEU A 28 1.75 5.57 -18.36
CA LEU A 28 0.37 5.39 -18.79
C LEU A 28 0.25 4.54 -20.06
N GLU A 29 1.14 4.76 -21.02
CA GLU A 29 1.16 4.13 -22.34
C GLU A 29 1.84 2.74 -22.32
N ASN A 30 2.80 2.54 -21.43
CA ASN A 30 3.60 1.35 -21.23
C ASN A 30 3.83 1.08 -19.72
N PRO A 31 2.91 0.37 -19.06
CA PRO A 31 2.98 0.10 -17.61
C PRO A 31 4.14 -0.81 -17.19
N GLN A 32 4.96 -1.32 -18.12
CA GLN A 32 6.22 -1.99 -17.77
C GLN A 32 7.28 -1.01 -17.23
N ILE A 33 7.10 0.29 -17.48
CA ILE A 33 8.00 1.34 -17.04
C ILE A 33 7.49 1.88 -15.70
N GLU A 34 8.22 1.59 -14.63
CA GLU A 34 8.01 2.24 -13.33
C GLU A 34 8.66 3.63 -13.33
N ILE A 35 7.86 4.67 -13.09
CA ILE A 35 8.32 6.08 -13.12
C ILE A 35 8.55 6.65 -11.72
N ALA A 36 7.94 6.07 -10.69
CA ALA A 36 8.16 6.44 -9.30
C ALA A 36 7.77 5.30 -8.34
N ARG A 37 8.35 5.29 -7.15
CA ARG A 37 8.02 4.34 -6.07
C ARG A 37 8.30 4.98 -4.73
N LEU A 38 7.44 4.76 -3.73
CA LEU A 38 7.79 5.17 -2.37
C LEU A 38 8.95 4.32 -1.85
N PRO A 39 9.97 4.93 -1.20
CA PRO A 39 11.09 4.18 -0.62
C PRO A 39 10.71 3.49 0.69
N TYR A 40 9.48 3.69 1.18
CA TYR A 40 8.91 3.12 2.40
C TYR A 40 7.50 2.57 2.10
N PRO A 41 6.95 1.68 2.95
CA PRO A 41 5.58 1.20 2.81
C PRO A 41 4.58 2.35 2.84
N LEU A 42 3.50 2.22 2.07
CA LEU A 42 2.37 3.14 2.13
C LEU A 42 1.72 3.10 3.53
N PHE A 43 1.54 1.89 4.06
CA PHE A 43 1.24 1.62 5.45
C PHE A 43 1.64 0.19 5.81
N GLN A 44 1.87 -0.06 7.09
CA GLN A 44 2.31 -1.35 7.64
C GLN A 44 1.47 -1.70 8.87
N PRO A 45 1.53 -2.94 9.37
CA PRO A 45 0.85 -3.34 10.59
C PRO A 45 1.29 -2.50 11.80
N GLU A 46 0.34 -1.80 12.40
CA GLU A 46 0.55 -0.99 13.61
C GLU A 46 -0.57 -1.22 14.63
N GLU A 47 -1.78 -1.52 14.15
CA GLU A 47 -2.94 -1.74 14.99
C GLU A 47 -3.00 -3.15 15.55
N VAL A 48 -3.61 -3.32 16.72
CA VAL A 48 -3.65 -4.61 17.43
C VAL A 48 -4.23 -5.74 16.56
N TRP A 49 -5.20 -5.41 15.70
CA TRP A 49 -5.85 -6.36 14.78
C TRP A 49 -5.08 -6.62 13.49
N GLU A 50 -4.00 -5.89 13.22
CA GLU A 50 -3.07 -6.13 12.11
C GLU A 50 -1.85 -6.92 12.60
N LEU A 51 -1.45 -6.65 13.84
CA LEU A 51 -0.34 -7.31 14.52
C LEU A 51 -0.69 -8.73 14.95
N LYS A 52 -1.97 -9.03 15.22
CA LYS A 52 -2.39 -10.33 15.75
C LYS A 52 -3.70 -10.84 15.13
N GLY A 53 -3.63 -12.06 14.62
CA GLY A 53 -4.76 -12.81 14.05
C GLY A 53 -4.34 -14.23 13.62
N GLU A 54 -4.95 -14.77 12.57
CA GLU A 54 -4.56 -16.07 11.98
C GLU A 54 -3.12 -16.03 11.43
N VAL A 55 -2.74 -14.91 10.82
CA VAL A 55 -1.35 -14.61 10.44
C VAL A 55 -0.96 -13.26 11.00
N ASN A 56 -0.01 -13.24 11.94
CA ASN A 56 0.44 -12.00 12.57
C ASN A 56 1.16 -11.06 11.58
N ASN A 57 1.09 -9.75 11.86
CA ASN A 57 1.79 -8.70 11.11
C ASN A 57 1.42 -8.65 9.62
N VAL A 58 0.11 -8.60 9.31
CA VAL A 58 -0.37 -8.57 7.91
C VAL A 58 -1.27 -7.37 7.65
N CYS A 59 -0.85 -6.56 6.66
CA CYS A 59 -1.69 -5.61 5.92
C CYS A 59 -1.62 -5.96 4.43
N CYS A 60 -2.63 -6.66 3.91
CA CYS A 60 -2.66 -7.15 2.53
C CYS A 60 -3.70 -6.37 1.71
N PRO A 61 -3.32 -5.36 0.89
CA PRO A 61 -4.26 -4.56 0.11
C PRO A 61 -4.93 -5.40 -0.98
N THR A 62 -6.27 -5.34 -1.04
CA THR A 62 -7.08 -6.17 -1.96
C THR A 62 -8.04 -5.37 -2.84
N GLY A 63 -8.39 -4.14 -2.45
CA GLY A 63 -9.28 -3.30 -3.25
C GLY A 63 -9.11 -1.82 -2.95
N THR A 64 -9.35 -0.97 -3.95
CA THR A 64 -9.29 0.48 -3.80
C THR A 64 -10.50 1.15 -4.44
N VAL A 65 -10.88 2.30 -3.89
CA VAL A 65 -11.88 3.19 -4.49
C VAL A 65 -11.48 4.64 -4.23
N VAL A 66 -11.75 5.50 -5.21
CA VAL A 66 -11.49 6.94 -5.10
C VAL A 66 -12.83 7.66 -5.08
N PHE A 67 -13.04 8.48 -4.06
CA PHE A 67 -14.14 9.44 -4.00
C PHE A 67 -13.54 10.84 -3.87
N ASP A 68 -13.79 11.69 -4.86
CA ASP A 68 -13.14 12.99 -5.01
C ASP A 68 -11.61 12.87 -4.92
N ASP A 69 -10.97 13.48 -3.91
CA ASP A 69 -9.52 13.38 -3.68
C ASP A 69 -9.14 12.31 -2.65
N VAL A 70 -10.09 11.51 -2.16
CA VAL A 70 -9.82 10.51 -1.11
C VAL A 70 -9.67 9.13 -1.73
N LEU A 71 -8.47 8.57 -1.63
CA LEU A 71 -8.19 7.18 -1.93
C LEU A 71 -8.47 6.33 -0.70
N TYR A 72 -9.37 5.36 -0.82
CA TYR A 72 -9.61 4.32 0.16
C TYR A 72 -8.92 3.03 -0.29
N VAL A 73 -8.19 2.39 0.62
CA VAL A 73 -7.52 1.10 0.42
C VAL A 73 -8.11 0.10 1.41
N TYR A 74 -8.85 -0.87 0.91
CA TYR A 74 -9.35 -2.02 1.66
C TYR A 74 -8.28 -3.11 1.68
N TYR A 75 -8.03 -3.67 2.85
CA TYR A 75 -6.98 -4.66 3.05
C TYR A 75 -7.39 -5.75 4.03
N GLY A 76 -6.84 -6.95 3.86
CA GLY A 76 -6.88 -8.01 4.87
C GLY A 76 -5.92 -7.66 6.01
N ALA A 77 -6.44 -7.71 7.24
CA ALA A 77 -5.69 -7.44 8.47
C ALA A 77 -5.54 -8.75 9.26
N ALA A 78 -4.28 -9.14 9.47
CA ALA A 78 -3.88 -10.37 10.18
C ALA A 78 -4.59 -11.66 9.72
N ASP A 79 -4.96 -11.75 8.44
CA ASP A 79 -5.78 -12.81 7.82
C ASP A 79 -7.10 -13.13 8.55
N GLU A 80 -7.60 -12.19 9.36
CA GLU A 80 -8.79 -12.39 10.20
C GLU A 80 -9.87 -11.34 9.92
N ARG A 81 -9.48 -10.12 9.50
CA ARG A 81 -10.40 -8.97 9.38
C ARG A 81 -10.17 -8.20 8.10
N ILE A 82 -11.12 -7.31 7.79
CA ILE A 82 -10.99 -6.31 6.73
C ILE A 82 -10.77 -4.95 7.39
N GLY A 83 -9.67 -4.28 7.05
CA GLY A 83 -9.39 -2.90 7.40
C GLY A 83 -9.60 -1.96 6.21
N CYS A 84 -9.65 -0.65 6.50
CA CYS A 84 -9.68 0.39 5.47
C CYS A 84 -8.77 1.55 5.88
N ALA A 85 -7.77 1.84 5.07
CA ALA A 85 -6.94 3.03 5.19
C ALA A 85 -7.40 4.07 4.17
N SER A 86 -7.31 5.37 4.50
CA SER A 86 -7.66 6.45 3.57
C SER A 86 -6.62 7.55 3.58
N MET A 87 -6.43 8.18 2.42
CA MET A 87 -5.46 9.26 2.23
C MET A 87 -5.85 10.16 1.05
N SER A 88 -5.26 11.35 0.98
CA SER A 88 -5.40 12.22 -0.19
C SER A 88 -4.63 11.63 -1.38
N LEU A 89 -5.34 11.41 -2.50
CA LEU A 89 -4.76 10.93 -3.74
C LEU A 89 -3.79 11.96 -4.34
N SER A 90 -4.16 13.24 -4.33
CA SER A 90 -3.29 14.31 -4.82
C SER A 90 -1.99 14.43 -4.03
N GLN A 91 -2.04 14.29 -2.69
CA GLN A 91 -0.84 14.27 -1.85
C GLN A 91 0.02 13.03 -2.11
N LEU A 92 -0.59 11.86 -2.23
CA LEU A 92 0.13 10.62 -2.55
C LEU A 92 0.85 10.72 -3.91
N LEU A 93 0.16 11.21 -4.94
CA LEU A 93 0.76 11.40 -6.25
C LEU A 93 1.90 12.42 -6.21
N LYS A 94 1.75 13.50 -5.44
CA LYS A 94 2.83 14.48 -5.25
C LYS A 94 4.05 13.85 -4.60
N GLU A 95 3.86 13.03 -3.57
CA GLU A 95 4.95 12.35 -2.87
C GLU A 95 5.66 11.33 -3.77
N LEU A 96 4.91 10.53 -4.53
CA LEU A 96 5.48 9.65 -5.56
C LEU A 96 6.33 10.45 -6.56
N MET A 97 5.86 11.61 -7.00
CA MET A 97 6.59 12.44 -7.95
C MET A 97 7.85 13.10 -7.38
N HIS A 98 8.01 13.19 -6.05
CA HIS A 98 9.29 13.53 -5.41
C HIS A 98 10.27 12.35 -5.39
N ASN A 99 9.75 11.12 -5.43
CA ASN A 99 10.50 9.87 -5.42
C ASN A 99 10.53 9.22 -6.81
N LYS A 100 10.78 10.05 -7.84
CA LYS A 100 10.98 9.57 -9.21
C LYS A 100 12.23 8.71 -9.32
N LYS A 101 12.15 7.73 -10.23
CA LYS A 101 13.32 6.96 -10.66
C LYS A 101 14.20 7.73 -11.64
#